data_AF-A3FQQ0-F1
#
_entry.id   AF-A3FQQ0-F1
#
_cell.length_a   1.000
_cell.length_b   1.000
_cell.length_c   1.000
_cell.angle_alpha   90.00
_cell.angle_beta   90.00
_cell.angle_gamma   90.00
#
_symmetry.space_group_name_H-M   'P 1'
#
loop_
_entity.id
_entity.type
_entity.pdbx_description
1 polymer ?
#
loop_
_entity_poly.entity_id
_entity_poly.type
_entity_poly.pdbx_seq_one_letter_code
_entity_poly.pdbx_strand_id
1 'polypeptide(L)'
;MITDRCSTVIIIILAITLNKSYTFLMIIFLIGDISGHWLYMISSISSGGSSHKSIKEEMWPILKLYYSKKPLLFTLHACNEALWLILYGQGCIYDKATNLKQLNQIDKKFILVTSYSLYMILPLALIKNIINFVHLFYGCNIILETDVKERMKN
;
A
#
# COMPACT_ATOMS: atom_id res chain seq x y z
N MET A 1 -2.28 -1.85 -12.21
CA MET A 1 -2.11 -2.61 -10.96
C MET A 1 -0.66 -3.02 -10.73
N ILE A 2 0.00 -3.79 -11.60
CA ILE A 2 1.43 -4.12 -11.39
C ILE A 2 2.35 -2.89 -11.57
N THR A 3 2.12 -2.07 -12.59
CA THR A 3 2.92 -0.87 -12.89
C THR A 3 2.89 0.14 -11.74
N ASP A 4 1.68 0.40 -11.21
CA ASP A 4 1.48 1.32 -10.09
C ASP A 4 2.24 0.84 -8.85
N ARG A 5 2.23 -0.46 -8.59
CA ARG A 5 2.92 -1.09 -7.45
C ARG A 5 4.44 -1.01 -7.61
N CYS A 6 4.96 -1.22 -8.81
CA CYS A 6 6.37 -1.01 -9.11
C CYS A 6 6.79 0.44 -8.89
N SER A 7 5.97 1.43 -9.28
CA SER A 7 6.28 2.83 -8.97
C SER A 7 6.27 3.12 -7.47
N THR A 8 5.30 2.57 -6.71
CA THR A 8 5.28 2.70 -5.25
C THR A 8 6.53 2.13 -4.61
N VAL A 9 6.98 0.95 -5.06
CA VAL A 9 8.21 0.29 -4.56
C VAL A 9 9.42 1.19 -4.75
N ILE A 10 9.59 1.74 -5.97
CA ILE A 10 10.72 2.61 -6.29
C ILE A 10 10.72 3.85 -5.40
N ILE A 11 9.57 4.51 -5.24
CA ILE A 11 9.46 5.72 -4.41
C ILE A 11 9.74 5.40 -2.93
N ILE A 12 9.24 4.28 -2.41
CA ILE A 12 9.51 3.86 -1.03
C ILE A 12 11.00 3.61 -0.82
N ILE A 13 11.66 2.91 -1.75
CA ILE A 13 13.10 2.65 -1.65
C ILE A 13 13.88 3.97 -1.66
N LEU A 14 13.53 4.91 -2.54
CA LEU A 14 14.14 6.25 -2.57
C LEU A 14 13.86 7.06 -1.30
N ALA A 15 12.69 6.91 -0.69
CA ALA A 15 12.37 7.57 0.57
C ALA A 15 13.17 6.98 1.75
N ILE A 16 13.42 5.67 1.75
CA ILE A 16 14.21 4.97 2.77
C ILE A 16 15.67 5.43 2.77
N THR A 17 16.28 5.66 1.60
CA THR A 17 17.68 6.10 1.53
C THR A 17 17.87 7.48 2.16
N LEU A 18 16.85 8.34 2.08
CA LEU A 18 16.86 9.71 2.62
C LEU A 18 16.41 9.78 4.09
N ASN A 19 15.41 8.97 4.50
CA ASN A 19 14.80 9.03 5.82
C ASN A 19 14.97 7.72 6.60
N LYS A 20 16.16 7.52 7.17
CA LYS A 20 16.53 6.29 7.88
C LYS A 20 15.69 5.99 9.12
N SER A 21 15.09 7.01 9.74
CA SER A 21 14.32 6.87 10.99
C SER A 21 13.03 6.07 10.82
N TYR A 22 12.41 6.09 9.63
CA TYR A 22 11.13 5.42 9.38
C TYR A 22 11.27 4.14 8.56
N THR A 23 12.50 3.73 8.22
CA THR A 23 12.79 2.60 7.33
C THR A 23 12.02 1.33 7.67
N PHE A 24 11.98 0.97 8.95
CA PHE A 24 11.28 -0.24 9.40
C PHE A 24 9.79 -0.23 9.04
N LEU A 25 9.10 0.88 9.29
CA LEU A 25 7.68 1.03 8.96
C LEU A 25 7.44 1.02 7.45
N MET A 26 8.31 1.68 6.68
CA MET A 26 8.19 1.70 5.22
C MET A 26 8.37 0.31 4.62
N ILE A 27 9.31 -0.48 5.14
CA ILE A 27 9.54 -1.87 4.71
C ILE A 27 8.32 -2.73 5.04
N ILE A 28 7.71 -2.60 6.23
CA ILE A 28 6.49 -3.34 6.58
C ILE A 28 5.35 -3.03 5.60
N PHE A 29 5.14 -1.75 5.28
CA PHE A 29 4.11 -1.36 4.31
C PHE A 29 4.41 -1.88 2.91
N LEU A 30 5.66 -1.83 2.47
CA LEU A 30 6.09 -2.38 1.20
C LEU A 30 5.84 -3.90 1.11
N ILE A 31 6.25 -4.64 2.14
CA ILE A 31 6.06 -6.09 2.20
C ILE A 31 4.58 -6.44 2.19
N GLY A 32 3.76 -5.78 3.03
CA GLY A 32 2.32 -6.02 3.09
C GLY A 32 1.61 -5.71 1.77
N ASP A 33 2.04 -4.65 1.09
CA ASP A 33 1.50 -4.25 -0.20
C ASP A 33 1.79 -5.27 -1.31
N ILE A 34 3.04 -5.71 -1.43
CA ILE A 34 3.47 -6.71 -2.41
C ILE A 34 2.83 -8.07 -2.05
N SER A 35 3.13 -8.60 -0.86
CA SER A 35 2.68 -9.94 -0.46
C SER A 35 1.16 -10.09 -0.51
N GLY A 36 0.42 -9.09 -0.02
CA GLY A 36 -1.03 -9.13 -0.01
C GLY A 36 -1.63 -9.13 -1.42
N HIS A 37 -1.05 -8.37 -2.34
CA HIS A 37 -1.51 -8.37 -3.73
C HIS A 37 -1.20 -9.69 -4.44
N TRP A 38 0.04 -10.19 -4.31
CA TRP A 38 0.48 -11.42 -4.98
C TRP A 38 -0.27 -12.65 -4.46
N LEU A 39 -0.44 -12.79 -3.14
CA LEU A 39 -1.19 -13.92 -2.57
C LEU A 39 -2.67 -13.90 -2.96
N TYR A 40 -3.31 -12.73 -2.94
CA TYR A 40 -4.70 -12.60 -3.40
C TYR A 40 -4.86 -12.91 -4.90
N MET A 41 -3.88 -12.51 -5.72
CA MET A 41 -3.88 -12.84 -7.15
C MET A 41 -3.73 -14.35 -7.37
N ILE A 42 -2.75 -14.98 -6.71
CA ILE A 42 -2.49 -16.41 -6.79
C ILE A 42 -3.72 -17.19 -6.30
N SER A 43 -4.34 -16.78 -5.20
CA SER A 43 -5.53 -17.43 -4.66
C SER A 43 -6.71 -17.38 -5.64
N SER A 44 -6.87 -16.24 -6.33
CA SER A 44 -7.90 -16.07 -7.36
C SER A 44 -7.67 -16.96 -8.59
N ILE A 45 -6.42 -17.23 -8.95
CA ILE A 45 -6.05 -18.12 -10.08
C ILE A 45 -6.21 -19.59 -9.66
N SER A 46 -5.69 -19.96 -8.49
CA SER A 46 -5.69 -21.33 -7.97
C SER A 46 -7.09 -21.84 -7.67
N SER A 47 -8.03 -20.97 -7.32
CA SER A 47 -9.44 -21.35 -7.09
C SER A 47 -10.20 -21.74 -8.37
N GLY A 48 -9.57 -21.76 -9.54
CA GLY A 48 -10.14 -22.30 -10.78
C GLY A 48 -11.44 -21.60 -11.16
N GLY A 49 -11.35 -20.34 -11.57
CA GLY A 49 -12.50 -19.51 -11.94
C GLY A 49 -13.44 -20.17 -12.96
N SER A 50 -14.52 -20.78 -12.46
CA SER A 50 -15.68 -21.21 -13.23
C SER A 50 -16.99 -20.70 -12.61
N SER A 51 -16.98 -19.48 -12.07
CA SER A 51 -18.15 -18.57 -12.08
C SER A 51 -17.78 -17.27 -11.36
N HIS A 52 -17.82 -16.13 -12.07
CA HIS A 52 -17.64 -14.78 -11.52
C HIS A 52 -18.72 -14.34 -10.49
N LYS A 53 -19.60 -15.25 -10.04
CA LYS A 53 -20.71 -14.96 -9.11
C LYS A 53 -20.48 -15.43 -7.67
N SER A 54 -19.78 -16.54 -7.40
CA SER A 54 -19.67 -17.08 -6.03
C SER A 54 -18.63 -16.36 -5.15
N ILE A 55 -17.47 -16.01 -5.71
CA ILE A 55 -16.37 -15.38 -4.94
C ILE A 55 -16.75 -13.97 -4.44
N LYS A 56 -17.67 -13.27 -5.14
CA LYS A 56 -18.14 -11.94 -4.72
C LYS A 56 -19.14 -11.98 -3.55
N GLU A 57 -19.75 -13.13 -3.28
CA GLU A 57 -20.74 -13.28 -2.22
C GLU A 57 -20.08 -13.63 -0.87
N GLU A 58 -19.00 -14.41 -0.85
CA GLU A 58 -18.26 -14.80 0.36
C GLU A 58 -17.11 -13.84 0.75
N MET A 59 -16.87 -12.80 -0.06
CA MET A 59 -15.80 -11.84 0.21
C MET A 59 -16.04 -11.06 1.50
N TRP A 60 -14.99 -10.89 2.32
CA TRP A 60 -15.10 -10.18 3.59
C TRP A 60 -15.69 -8.77 3.41
N PRO A 61 -16.57 -8.30 4.32
CA PRO A 61 -17.32 -7.05 4.16
C PRO A 61 -16.46 -5.83 3.86
N ILE A 62 -15.24 -5.80 4.42
CA ILE A 62 -14.32 -4.67 4.26
C ILE A 62 -13.72 -4.60 2.85
N LEU A 63 -13.39 -5.75 2.26
CA LEU A 63 -13.00 -5.85 0.85
C LEU A 63 -14.18 -5.50 -0.05
N LYS A 64 -15.39 -5.98 0.30
CA LYS A 64 -16.59 -5.72 -0.49
C LYS A 64 -16.88 -4.22 -0.58
N LEU A 65 -16.75 -3.49 0.52
CA LEU A 65 -16.91 -2.04 0.54
C LEU A 65 -15.80 -1.32 -0.25
N TYR A 66 -14.55 -1.78 -0.10
CA TYR A 66 -13.39 -1.25 -0.83
C TYR A 66 -13.56 -1.36 -2.35
N TYR A 67 -14.02 -2.52 -2.84
CA TYR A 67 -14.23 -2.77 -4.26
C TYR A 67 -15.58 -2.27 -4.80
N SER A 68 -16.58 -2.06 -3.94
CA SER A 68 -17.91 -1.56 -4.34
C SER A 68 -17.85 -0.09 -4.78
N LYS A 69 -17.00 0.73 -4.14
CA LYS A 69 -16.92 2.17 -4.39
C LYS A 69 -15.64 2.53 -5.16
N LYS A 70 -15.74 2.64 -6.48
CA LYS A 70 -14.65 3.16 -7.35
C LYS A 70 -13.98 4.45 -6.87
N PRO A 71 -14.70 5.51 -6.42
CA PRO A 71 -14.05 6.72 -5.95
C PRO A 71 -13.22 6.48 -4.68
N LEU A 72 -13.71 5.64 -3.76
CA LEU A 72 -12.98 5.28 -2.54
C LEU A 72 -11.66 4.57 -2.88
N LEU A 73 -11.71 3.62 -3.82
CA LEU A 73 -10.55 2.89 -4.31
C LEU A 73 -9.47 3.85 -4.84
N PHE A 74 -9.88 4.79 -5.71
CA PHE A 74 -8.96 5.75 -6.32
C PHE A 74 -8.39 6.72 -5.28
N THR A 75 -9.23 7.27 -4.41
CA THR A 75 -8.77 8.19 -3.35
C THR A 75 -7.77 7.53 -2.42
N LEU A 76 -8.02 6.29 -1.98
CA LEU A 76 -7.10 5.56 -1.11
C LEU A 76 -5.75 5.29 -1.79
N HIS A 77 -5.75 4.96 -3.10
CA HIS A 77 -4.51 4.79 -3.85
C HIS A 77 -3.77 6.12 -4.04
N ALA A 78 -4.47 7.17 -4.45
CA ALA A 78 -3.89 8.50 -4.66
C ALA A 78 -3.29 9.06 -3.37
N CYS A 79 -3.99 8.91 -2.24
CA CYS A 79 -3.48 9.30 -0.93
C CYS A 79 -2.25 8.49 -0.52
N ASN A 80 -2.22 7.18 -0.79
CA ASN A 80 -1.05 6.36 -0.53
C ASN A 80 0.17 6.81 -1.36
N GLU A 81 0.01 7.03 -2.67
CA GLU A 81 1.11 7.53 -3.52
C GLU A 81 1.57 8.92 -3.09
N ALA A 82 0.64 9.81 -2.76
CA ALA A 82 0.95 11.15 -2.28
C ALA A 82 1.77 11.12 -0.98
N LEU A 83 1.47 10.20 -0.05
CA LEU A 83 2.23 10.05 1.19
C LEU A 83 3.71 9.76 0.90
N TRP A 84 4.00 8.81 0.01
CA TRP A 84 5.36 8.41 -0.32
C TRP A 84 6.13 9.51 -1.05
N LEU A 85 5.46 10.21 -1.97
CA LEU A 85 6.03 11.37 -2.65
C LEU A 85 6.36 12.52 -1.69
N ILE A 86 5.48 12.79 -0.72
CA ILE A 86 5.73 13.85 0.27
C ILE A 86 6.90 13.47 1.18
N LEU A 87 6.96 12.23 1.68
CA LEU A 87 8.08 11.76 2.49
C LEU A 87 9.41 11.82 1.72
N TYR A 88 9.41 11.43 0.44
CA TYR A 88 10.58 11.56 -0.43
C TYR A 88 11.00 13.03 -0.59
N GLY A 89 10.07 13.92 -0.92
CA GLY A 89 10.34 15.35 -1.08
C GLY A 89 10.86 16.02 0.19
N GLN A 90 10.31 15.68 1.35
CA GLN A 90 10.85 16.14 2.64
C GLN A 90 12.26 15.60 2.88
N GLY A 91 12.49 14.32 2.61
CA GLY A 91 13.81 13.69 2.71
C GLY A 91 14.88 14.41 1.89
N CYS A 92 14.56 14.82 0.65
CA CYS A 92 15.48 15.58 -0.20
C CYS A 92 15.88 16.93 0.42
N ILE A 93 14.93 17.63 1.05
CA ILE A 93 15.22 18.94 1.67
C ILE A 93 16.01 18.77 2.96
N TYR A 94 15.71 17.74 3.76
CA TYR A 94 16.49 17.43 4.97
C TYR A 94 17.93 17.02 4.64
N ASP A 95 18.13 16.22 3.59
CA ASP A 95 19.46 15.86 3.10
C ASP A 95 20.23 17.10 2.61
N LYS A 96 19.59 17.96 1.81
CA LYS A 96 20.14 19.26 1.39
C LYS A 96 20.54 20.13 2.58
N ALA A 97 19.70 20.21 3.61
CA ALA A 97 19.98 20.98 4.82
C ALA A 97 21.19 20.44 5.59
N THR A 98 21.37 19.13 5.61
CA THR A 98 22.49 18.46 6.29
C THR A 98 23.80 18.70 5.53
N ASN A 99 23.77 18.55 4.20
CA ASN A 99 24.96 18.65 3.35
C ASN A 99 25.42 20.09 3.09
N LEU A 100 24.49 21.01 2.82
CA LEU A 100 24.82 22.41 2.47
C LEU A 100 24.75 23.37 3.67
N LYS A 101 24.25 22.92 4.83
CA LYS A 101 23.99 23.75 6.03
C LYS A 101 23.19 25.03 5.78
N GLN A 102 22.51 25.14 4.64
CA GLN A 102 21.78 26.32 4.21
C GLN A 102 20.36 25.93 3.85
N LEU A 103 19.40 26.48 4.59
CA LEU A 103 17.96 26.31 4.36
C LEU A 103 17.37 27.66 3.95
N ASN A 104 16.85 27.74 2.74
CA ASN A 104 16.14 28.93 2.28
C ASN A 104 14.77 29.05 2.98
N GLN A 105 14.20 30.26 3.02
CA GLN A 105 12.85 30.45 3.56
C GLN A 105 11.79 29.62 2.81
N ILE A 106 12.00 29.40 1.51
CA ILE A 106 11.13 28.55 0.67
C ILE A 106 11.17 27.09 1.16
N ASP A 107 12.36 26.56 1.45
CA ASP A 107 12.57 25.19 1.93
C ASP A 107 11.84 24.97 3.29
N LYS A 108 11.95 25.96 4.20
CA LYS A 108 11.24 25.92 5.50
C LYS A 108 9.72 25.95 5.33
N LYS A 109 9.20 26.82 4.45
CA LYS A 109 7.76 26.86 4.14
C LYS A 109 7.28 25.55 3.52
N PHE A 110 8.07 24.96 2.63
CA PHE A 110 7.75 23.69 2.00
C PHE A 110 7.65 22.56 3.03
N ILE A 111 8.62 22.44 3.94
CA ILE A 111 8.58 21.45 5.03
C ILE A 111 7.31 21.63 5.88
N LEU A 112 6.97 22.88 6.23
CA LEU A 112 5.79 23.17 7.03
C LEU A 112 4.51 22.73 6.32
N VAL A 113 4.31 23.14 5.07
CA VAL A 113 3.12 22.80 4.26
C VAL A 113 3.00 21.28 4.08
N THR A 114 4.11 20.62 3.76
CA THR A 114 4.14 19.16 3.57
C THR A 114 3.90 18.38 4.87
N SER A 115 4.28 18.94 6.02
CA SER A 115 4.00 18.31 7.31
C SER A 115 2.50 18.34 7.65
N TYR A 116 1.82 19.45 7.36
CA TYR A 116 0.37 19.52 7.53
C TYR A 116 -0.38 18.61 6.55
N SER A 117 0.05 18.53 5.29
CA SER A 117 -0.57 17.63 4.32
C SER A 117 -0.35 16.16 4.68
N LEU A 118 0.81 15.79 5.21
CA LEU A 118 1.06 14.43 5.74
C LEU A 118 0.05 14.07 6.84
N TYR A 119 -0.20 14.96 7.79
CA TYR A 119 -1.15 14.69 8.88
C TYR A 119 -2.57 14.38 8.36
N MET A 120 -2.99 15.06 7.28
CA MET A 120 -4.28 14.79 6.64
C MET A 120 -4.31 13.48 5.84
N ILE A 121 -3.21 13.14 5.16
CA ILE A 121 -3.13 12.00 4.23
C ILE A 121 -2.84 10.68 4.95
N LEU A 122 -2.07 10.73 6.03
CA LEU A 122 -1.66 9.58 6.84
C LEU A 122 -2.80 8.64 7.23
N PRO A 123 -3.96 9.09 7.76
CA PRO A 123 -5.05 8.17 8.12
C PRO A 123 -5.60 7.41 6.91
N LEU A 124 -5.70 8.05 5.74
CA LEU A 124 -6.19 7.41 4.53
C LEU A 124 -5.19 6.37 4.00
N ALA A 125 -3.90 6.70 4.02
CA ALA A 125 -2.84 5.77 3.64
C ALA A 125 -2.75 4.57 4.61
N LEU A 126 -2.95 4.78 5.91
CA LEU A 126 -3.03 3.71 6.91
C LEU A 126 -4.21 2.77 6.64
N ILE A 127 -5.40 3.31 6.35
CA ILE A 127 -6.57 2.50 5.98
C ILE A 127 -6.24 1.62 4.77
N LYS A 128 -5.61 2.19 3.74
CA LYS A 128 -5.18 1.43 2.56
C LYS A 128 -4.20 0.32 2.94
N ASN A 129 -3.21 0.59 3.79
CA ASN A 129 -2.23 -0.42 4.19
C ASN A 129 -2.87 -1.53 5.04
N ILE A 130 -3.83 -1.21 5.90
CA ILE A 130 -4.64 -2.22 6.60
C ILE A 130 -5.37 -3.09 5.58
N ILE A 131 -6.03 -2.52 4.57
CA ILE A 131 -6.73 -3.27 3.54
C ILE A 131 -5.79 -4.22 2.78
N ASN A 132 -4.54 -3.82 2.52
CA ASN A 132 -3.54 -4.71 1.92
C ASN A 132 -3.24 -5.93 2.81
N PHE A 133 -3.13 -5.75 4.13
CA PHE A 133 -2.99 -6.89 5.05
C PHE A 133 -4.26 -7.74 5.09
N VAL A 134 -5.44 -7.14 5.01
CA VAL A 134 -6.68 -7.91 4.90
C VAL A 134 -6.70 -8.74 3.61
N HIS A 135 -6.23 -8.20 2.48
CA HIS A 135 -6.04 -8.97 1.24
C HIS A 135 -5.08 -10.14 1.42
N LEU A 136 -3.99 -9.94 2.15
CA LEU A 136 -3.03 -10.99 2.47
C LEU A 136 -3.72 -12.15 3.19
N PHE A 137 -4.39 -11.87 4.31
CA PHE A 137 -5.07 -12.91 5.10
C PHE A 137 -6.21 -13.58 4.34
N TYR A 138 -7.00 -12.80 3.60
CA TYR A 138 -8.08 -13.33 2.78
C TYR A 138 -7.55 -14.25 1.68
N GLY A 139 -6.46 -13.87 1.00
CA GLY A 139 -5.79 -14.71 0.01
C GLY A 139 -5.27 -16.03 0.59
N CYS A 140 -4.65 -15.99 1.78
CA CYS A 140 -4.22 -17.19 2.49
C CYS A 140 -5.38 -18.14 2.79
N ASN A 141 -6.52 -17.63 3.26
CA ASN A 141 -7.69 -18.46 3.57
C ASN A 141 -8.25 -19.15 2.32
N ILE A 142 -8.34 -18.45 1.20
CA ILE A 142 -8.80 -19.03 -0.06
C ILE A 142 -7.87 -20.19 -0.48
N ILE A 143 -6.55 -20.01 -0.38
CA ILE A 143 -5.58 -21.05 -0.73
C ILE A 143 -5.74 -22.27 0.18
N LEU A 144 -5.88 -22.06 1.49
CA LEU A 144 -6.11 -23.14 2.47
C LEU A 144 -7.38 -23.92 2.17
N GLU A 145 -8.49 -23.23 1.88
CA GLU A 145 -9.75 -23.89 1.50
C GLU A 145 -9.61 -24.69 0.22
N THR A 146 -8.82 -24.21 -0.73
CA THR A 146 -8.59 -24.87 -2.01
C THR A 146 -7.77 -26.15 -1.80
N ASP A 147 -6.70 -26.09 -1.02
CA ASP A 147 -5.87 -27.27 -0.67
C ASP A 147 -6.71 -28.34 0.07
N VAL A 148 -7.52 -27.94 1.05
CA VAL A 148 -8.41 -28.89 1.76
C VAL A 148 -9.41 -29.55 0.81
N LYS A 149 -10.00 -28.79 -0.13
CA LYS A 149 -10.92 -29.32 -1.15
C LYS A 149 -10.24 -30.29 -2.11
N GLU A 150 -8.99 -30.04 -2.48
CA GLU A 150 -8.21 -30.95 -3.32
C GLU A 150 -7.87 -32.25 -2.59
N ARG A 151 -7.48 -32.17 -1.31
CA ARG A 151 -7.19 -33.36 -0.49
C ARG A 151 -8.40 -34.24 -0.21
N MET A 152 -9.60 -33.66 -0.11
CA MET A 152 -10.84 -34.46 0.06
C MET A 152 -11.28 -35.19 -1.22
N LYS A 153 -10.74 -34.81 -2.39
CA LYS A 153 -11.05 -35.47 -3.67
C LYS A 153 -10.13 -36.65 -4.00
N ASN A 154 -8.98 -36.74 -3.33
CA ASN A 154 -8.02 -37.85 -3.45
C ASN A 154 -8.25 -38.87 -2.34
#